data_AF-A0A7K4CT95-F1
#
_entry.id   AF-A0A7K4CT95-F1
#
_cell.length_a   1.000
_cell.length_b   1.000
_cell.length_c   1.000
_cell.angle_alpha   90.00
_cell.angle_beta   90.00
_cell.angle_gamma   90.00
#
_symmetry.space_group_name_H-M   'P 1'
#
loop_
_entity.id
_entity.type
_entity.pdbx_description
1 polymer ?
#
loop_
_entity_poly.entity_id
_entity_poly.type
_entity_poly.pdbx_seq_one_letter_code
_entity_poly.pdbx_strand_id
1 'polypeptide(L)'
;MPEEKEIPDADVLFFTSSHCAPCTMLKQKLEALNSEMPAQIRIKTINIESCDEESKKGIRCVPVLKMVRNNEVLVGDVEVEDLRNVLYRNLYFSR
;
A
#
# COMPACT_ATOMS: atom_id res chain seq x y z
N MET A 1 20.64 10.61 -20.72
CA MET A 1 19.43 9.80 -20.92
C MET A 1 18.93 9.43 -19.54
N PRO A 2 18.07 10.25 -18.89
CA PRO A 2 17.52 9.85 -17.62
C PRO A 2 16.50 8.76 -17.91
N GLU A 3 16.80 7.58 -17.40
CA GLU A 3 15.94 6.43 -17.25
C GLU A 3 14.51 6.89 -16.93
N GLU A 4 13.59 6.74 -17.89
CA GLU A 4 12.14 6.81 -17.65
C GLU A 4 11.81 5.66 -16.71
N LYS A 5 12.06 5.85 -15.42
CA LYS A 5 11.49 4.98 -14.38
C LYS A 5 10.00 5.24 -14.46
N GLU A 6 9.25 4.29 -15.01
CA GLU A 6 7.80 4.20 -14.83
C GLU A 6 7.49 4.62 -13.39
N ILE A 7 6.98 5.83 -13.22
CA ILE A 7 6.59 6.34 -11.92
C ILE A 7 5.25 5.65 -11.70
N PRO A 8 5.16 4.67 -10.79
CA PRO A 8 3.88 4.04 -10.51
C PRO A 8 2.94 5.15 -10.07
N ASP A 9 1.74 5.14 -10.64
CA ASP A 9 0.74 6.16 -10.35
C ASP A 9 0.54 6.29 -8.83
N ALA A 10 0.50 5.17 -8.09
CA ALA A 10 0.39 5.15 -6.64
C ALA A 10 1.36 4.19 -5.91
N ASP A 11 1.93 4.64 -4.80
CA ASP A 11 2.59 3.82 -3.79
C ASP A 11 1.58 3.32 -2.73
N VAL A 12 1.56 2.02 -2.47
CA VAL A 12 0.79 1.40 -1.39
C VAL A 12 1.75 0.97 -0.28
N LEU A 13 1.64 1.60 0.88
CA LEU A 13 2.41 1.26 2.07
C LEU A 13 1.62 0.22 2.89
N PHE A 14 2.18 -0.98 3.05
CA PHE A 14 1.60 -2.06 3.83
C PHE A 14 2.35 -2.22 5.14
N PHE A 15 1.70 -1.84 6.24
CA PHE A 15 2.23 -1.97 7.59
C PHE A 15 1.85 -3.32 8.19
N THR A 16 2.86 -4.15 8.46
CA THR A 16 2.71 -5.52 8.97
C THR A 16 3.56 -5.74 10.23
N SER A 17 3.32 -6.83 10.93
CA SER A 17 4.11 -7.33 12.06
C SER A 17 4.39 -8.82 11.90
N SER A 18 5.50 -9.29 12.48
CA SER A 18 6.01 -10.66 12.43
C SER A 18 5.06 -11.70 13.05
N HIS A 19 4.12 -11.28 13.89
CA HIS A 19 3.15 -12.16 14.58
C HIS A 19 1.71 -12.06 14.06
N CYS A 20 1.54 -11.65 12.80
CA CYS A 20 0.22 -11.42 12.22
C CYS A 20 -0.16 -12.53 11.22
N ALA A 21 -0.83 -13.58 11.69
CA ALA A 21 -1.40 -14.64 10.84
C ALA A 21 -2.30 -14.12 9.68
N PRO A 22 -3.20 -13.13 9.87
CA PRO A 22 -3.99 -12.59 8.77
C PRO A 22 -3.16 -11.78 7.76
N CYS A 23 -1.99 -11.27 8.15
CA CYS A 23 -1.14 -10.47 7.27
C CYS A 23 -0.52 -11.27 6.12
N THR A 24 -0.31 -12.58 6.27
CA THR A 24 0.23 -13.43 5.20
C THR A 24 -0.75 -13.54 4.03
N MET A 25 -2.05 -13.70 4.32
CA MET A 25 -3.08 -13.72 3.27
C MET A 25 -3.18 -12.38 2.55
N LEU A 26 -3.01 -11.28 3.29
CA LEU A 26 -3.01 -9.95 2.71
C LEU A 26 -1.82 -9.71 1.79
N LYS A 27 -0.64 -10.20 2.18
CA LYS A 27 0.55 -10.12 1.34
C LYS A 27 0.32 -10.80 -0.01
N GLN A 28 -0.31 -11.97 -0.02
CA GLN A 28 -0.63 -12.67 -1.26
C GLN A 28 -1.62 -11.88 -2.14
N LYS A 29 -2.66 -11.29 -1.54
CA LYS A 29 -3.61 -10.43 -2.27
C LYS A 29 -2.94 -9.18 -2.86
N LEU A 30 -2.04 -8.55 -2.10
CA LEU A 30 -1.25 -7.40 -2.54
C LEU A 30 -0.34 -7.78 -3.71
N GLU A 31 0.41 -8.88 -3.62
CA GLU A 31 1.26 -9.33 -4.72
C GLU A 31 0.45 -9.68 -5.97
N ALA A 32 -0.74 -10.27 -5.81
CA ALA A 32 -1.65 -10.49 -6.93
C ALA A 32 -2.07 -9.17 -7.60
N LEU A 33 -2.48 -8.15 -6.83
CA LEU A 33 -2.80 -6.82 -7.37
C LEU A 33 -1.60 -6.18 -8.08
N ASN A 34 -0.40 -6.29 -7.52
CA ASN A 34 0.82 -5.80 -8.14
C ASN A 34 1.13 -6.53 -9.44
N SER A 35 0.81 -7.83 -9.53
CA SER A 35 0.96 -8.61 -10.76
C SER A 35 -0.10 -8.26 -11.81
N GLU A 36 -1.31 -7.85 -11.41
CA GLU A 36 -2.34 -7.37 -12.34
C GLU A 36 -2.06 -5.96 -12.85
N MET A 37 -1.41 -5.11 -12.02
CA MET A 37 -1.18 -3.69 -12.31
C MET A 37 0.27 -3.23 -12.00
N PRO A 38 1.31 -3.88 -12.55
CA PRO A 38 2.70 -3.67 -12.15
C PRO A 38 3.24 -2.26 -12.47
N ALA A 39 2.69 -1.61 -13.49
CA ALA A 39 3.08 -0.26 -13.90
C ALA A 39 2.30 0.85 -13.16
N GLN A 40 1.20 0.52 -12.47
CA GLN A 40 0.30 1.51 -11.86
C GLN A 40 0.47 1.62 -10.35
N ILE A 41 0.81 0.52 -9.68
CA ILE A 41 0.95 0.51 -8.21
C ILE A 41 2.30 -0.04 -7.77
N ARG A 42 2.83 0.49 -6.67
CA ARG A 42 4.03 -0.02 -6.03
C ARG A 42 3.77 -0.36 -4.58
N ILE A 43 3.91 -1.63 -4.23
CA ILE A 43 3.62 -2.09 -2.87
C ILE A 43 4.91 -2.10 -2.05
N LYS A 44 4.94 -1.32 -0.97
CA LYS A 44 6.04 -1.26 0.01
C LYS A 44 5.58 -1.90 1.31
N THR A 45 6.12 -3.06 1.63
CA THR A 45 5.88 -3.71 2.93
C THR A 45 6.80 -3.11 3.98
N ILE A 46 6.22 -2.57 5.04
CA ILE A 46 6.92 -1.94 6.17
C ILE A 46 6.60 -2.76 7.42
N ASN A 47 7.64 -3.30 8.07
CA ASN A 47 7.46 -3.93 9.37
C ASN A 47 7.43 -2.85 10.45
N ILE A 48 6.31 -2.75 11.15
CA ILE A 48 6.19 -1.79 12.24
C ILE A 48 7.20 -2.07 13.35
N GLU A 49 7.57 -3.32 13.62
CA GLU A 49 8.52 -3.66 14.69
C GLU A 49 9.92 -3.07 14.43
N SER A 50 10.31 -2.94 13.17
CA SER A 50 11.57 -2.32 12.75
C SER A 50 11.50 -0.81 12.55
N CYS A 51 10.32 -0.20 12.70
CA CYS A 51 10.13 1.25 12.52
C CYS A 51 10.22 2.02 13.85
N ASP A 52 10.71 3.26 13.78
CA ASP A 52 10.73 4.19 14.90
C ASP A 52 9.32 4.52 15.42
N GLU A 53 9.22 4.90 16.69
CA GLU A 53 7.94 5.23 17.34
C GLU A 53 7.21 6.40 16.66
N GLU A 54 7.92 7.34 16.05
CA GLU A 54 7.32 8.41 15.26
C GLU A 54 6.62 7.88 14.00
N SER A 55 7.19 6.88 13.32
CA SER A 55 6.57 6.24 12.15
C SER A 55 5.36 5.38 12.55
N LYS A 56 5.35 4.87 13.78
CA LYS A 56 4.21 4.17 14.38
C LYS A 56 3.11 5.12 14.86
N LYS A 57 3.42 6.41 15.06
CA LYS A 57 2.52 7.43 15.62
C LYS A 57 1.38 7.71 14.64
N GLY A 58 0.33 6.90 14.72
CA GLY A 58 -0.82 6.91 13.82
C GLY A 58 -1.31 5.52 13.42
N ILE A 59 -0.48 4.49 13.56
CA ILE A 59 -0.83 3.10 13.30
C ILE A 59 -1.32 2.50 14.62
N ARG A 60 -2.64 2.40 14.78
CA ARG A 60 -3.25 1.90 16.04
C ARG A 60 -3.39 0.38 16.09
N CYS A 61 -3.60 -0.26 14.93
CA CYS A 61 -3.77 -1.70 14.80
C CYS A 61 -3.22 -2.13 13.45
N VAL A 62 -2.35 -3.14 13.40
CA VAL A 62 -1.98 -3.81 12.15
C VAL A 62 -2.95 -4.94 11.84
N PRO A 63 -3.22 -5.25 10.56
CA PRO A 63 -2.62 -4.67 9.34
C PRO A 63 -3.19 -3.29 8.97
N VAL A 64 -2.33 -2.35 8.54
CA VAL A 64 -2.76 -1.05 7.97
C VAL A 64 -2.21 -0.90 6.56
N LEU A 65 -3.03 -0.39 5.65
CA LEU A 65 -2.59 0.09 4.35
C LEU A 65 -2.74 1.60 4.26
N LYS A 66 -1.78 2.24 3.61
CA LYS A 66 -1.89 3.65 3.20
C LYS A 66 -1.57 3.77 1.72
N MET A 67 -2.38 4.52 1.01
CA MET A 67 -2.17 4.79 -0.41
C MET A 67 -1.65 6.21 -0.59
N VAL A 68 -0.52 6.34 -1.27
CA VAL A 68 0.17 7.59 -1.56
C VAL A 68 0.28 7.72 -3.07
N ARG A 69 -0.10 8.87 -3.64
CA ARG A 69 -0.02 9.16 -5.08
C ARG A 69 0.68 10.51 -5.22
N ASN A 70 1.73 10.62 -6.03
CA ASN A 70 2.45 11.89 -6.24
C ASN A 70 2.88 12.61 -4.94
N ASN A 71 3.36 11.87 -3.93
CA ASN A 71 3.67 12.37 -2.58
C ASN A 71 2.49 12.89 -1.75
N GLU A 72 1.24 12.71 -2.21
CA GLU A 72 0.04 13.00 -1.43
C GLU A 72 -0.63 11.72 -0.93
N VAL A 73 -1.04 11.69 0.33
CA VAL A 73 -1.81 10.57 0.89
C VAL A 73 -3.24 10.67 0.37
N LEU A 74 -3.61 9.80 -0.57
CA LEU A 74 -4.97 9.77 -1.11
C LEU A 74 -5.95 9.12 -0.15
N VAL A 75 -5.52 8.02 0.49
CA VAL A 75 -6.38 7.25 1.39
C VAL A 75 -5.57 6.81 2.61
N GLY A 76 -6.14 7.10 3.78
CA GLY A 76 -5.61 6.77 5.11
C GLY A 76 -5.72 5.29 5.42
N ASP A 77 -6.02 4.94 6.67
CA ASP A 77 -6.08 3.55 7.15
C ASP A 77 -7.15 2.75 6.39
N VAL A 78 -6.75 2.07 5.31
CA VAL A 78 -7.66 1.23 4.50
C VAL A 78 -7.47 -0.22 4.87
N GLU A 79 -8.59 -0.95 4.94
CA GLU A 79 -8.55 -2.41 4.96
C GLU A 79 -8.19 -2.95 3.57
N VAL A 80 -7.54 -4.11 3.53
CA VAL A 80 -7.07 -4.67 2.24
C VAL A 80 -8.21 -5.12 1.34
N GLU A 81 -9.34 -5.49 1.94
CA GLU A 81 -10.56 -5.82 1.19
C GLU A 81 -11.09 -4.59 0.45
N ASP A 82 -11.03 -3.42 1.09
CA ASP A 82 -11.38 -2.14 0.50
C ASP A 82 -10.29 -1.54 -0.38
N LEU A 83 -9.02 -1.96 -0.22
CA LEU A 83 -7.92 -1.47 -1.06
C LEU A 83 -8.21 -1.68 -2.55
N ARG A 84 -8.76 -2.85 -2.92
CA ARG A 84 -9.14 -3.11 -4.31
C ARG A 84 -10.12 -2.06 -4.81
N ASN A 85 -11.19 -1.80 -4.04
CA ASN A 85 -12.20 -0.81 -4.39
C ASN A 85 -11.63 0.61 -4.42
N VAL A 86 -10.75 0.96 -3.49
CA VAL A 86 -10.07 2.24 -3.42
C VAL A 86 -9.16 2.47 -4.62
N LEU A 87 -8.42 1.44 -5.03
CA LEU A 87 -7.58 1.47 -6.22
C LEU A 87 -8.44 1.67 -7.46
N TYR A 88 -9.51 0.89 -7.66
CA TYR A 88 -10.42 1.09 -8.79
C TYR A 88 -11.07 2.48 -8.74
N ARG A 89 -11.54 2.94 -7.58
CA ARG A 89 -12.20 4.24 -7.49
C ARG A 89 -11.25 5.41 -7.78
N ASN A 90 -10.01 5.38 -7.29
CA ASN A 90 -9.10 6.50 -7.49
C ASN A 90 -8.31 6.45 -8.80
N LEU A 91 -7.99 5.25 -9.32
CA LEU A 91 -7.24 5.09 -10.56
C LEU A 91 -8.15 5.08 -11.80
N TYR A 92 -9.35 4.47 -11.74
CA TYR A 92 -10.27 4.41 -12.89
C TYR A 92 -11.26 5.57 -12.97
N PHE A 93 -11.68 6.17 -11.85
CA PHE A 93 -12.70 7.24 -11.86
C PHE A 93 -12.10 8.63 -12.10
N SER A 94 -10.77 8.77 -12.08
CA SER A 94 -10.08 10.02 -12.40
C SER A 94 -9.90 10.22 -13.92
N ARG A 95 -10.85 9.74 -14.73
CA ARG A 95 -10.86 9.87 -16.18
C ARG A 95 -12.17 10.43 -16.68
#